data_AF-E9V3G7-F1
#
_entry.id   AF-E9V3G7-F1
#
_cell.length_a   1.000
_cell.length_b   1.000
_cell.length_c   1.000
_cell.angle_alpha   90.00
_cell.angle_beta   90.00
_cell.angle_gamma   90.00
#
_symmetry.space_group_name_H-M   'P 1'
#
loop_
_entity.id
_entity.type
_entity.pdbx_description
1 polymer ?
#
loop_
_entity_poly.entity_id
_entity_poly.type
_entity_poly.pdbx_seq_one_letter_code
_entity_poly.pdbx_strand_id
1 'polypeptide(L)'
;MADARAARGRLDTPRELRRPLVRRPTFRADAFGSFAEAFARYMGTARFIAWMTMVVVIWVAWNILAPREWRFDEFPFIFLTLALSLQASYAAPLILLAQNRQEDRDRAIAEQDRRIASQSKADMEFLARETASLRMALGEVATRDYLRSELRLLLEELDERDRQRDQIDQPSGDAGESPRTT
;
A
#
# COMPACT_ATOMS: atom_id res chain seq x y z
N MET A 1 7.35 18.37 58.08
CA MET A 1 7.80 18.25 56.68
C MET A 1 7.16 17.01 56.08
N ALA A 2 6.51 17.15 54.92
CA ALA A 2 6.07 16.11 53.97
C ALA A 2 5.03 15.08 54.50
N ASP A 3 3.89 14.79 53.87
CA ASP A 3 3.47 14.93 52.49
C ASP A 3 1.95 15.13 52.37
N ALA A 4 1.55 16.32 51.94
CA ALA A 4 0.21 16.62 51.42
C ALA A 4 0.24 16.57 49.88
N ARG A 5 0.51 15.39 49.29
CA ARG A 5 0.71 15.25 47.83
C ARG A 5 -0.07 14.13 47.12
N ALA A 6 -1.08 13.53 47.74
CA ALA A 6 -1.88 12.47 47.08
C ALA A 6 -3.22 12.97 46.52
N ALA A 7 -3.34 14.24 46.13
CA ALA A 7 -4.65 14.82 45.76
C ALA A 7 -4.62 15.75 44.53
N ARG A 8 -3.77 15.52 43.53
CA ARG A 8 -3.86 16.24 42.24
C ARG A 8 -3.43 15.39 41.05
N GLY A 9 -4.34 15.25 40.10
CA GLY A 9 -4.01 14.95 38.71
C GLY A 9 -4.40 13.56 38.26
N ARG A 10 -5.67 13.38 37.90
CA ARG A 10 -6.14 12.58 36.75
C ARG A 10 -7.66 12.70 36.66
N LEU A 11 -8.11 13.84 36.16
CA LEU A 11 -9.51 14.13 35.80
C LEU A 11 -9.63 14.55 34.33
N ASP A 12 -8.82 13.95 33.46
CA ASP A 12 -8.90 14.16 32.01
C ASP A 12 -9.16 12.83 31.32
N THR A 13 -10.40 12.37 31.42
CA THR A 13 -10.94 11.44 30.44
C THR A 13 -12.36 11.91 30.16
N PRO A 14 -12.59 12.64 29.05
CA PRO A 14 -13.95 12.99 28.68
C PRO A 14 -14.70 11.68 28.41
N ARG A 15 -15.58 11.34 29.36
CA ARG A 15 -16.48 10.20 29.26
C ARG A 15 -17.59 10.61 28.31
N GLU A 16 -17.34 10.49 27.00
CA GLU A 16 -18.37 10.68 25.99
C GLU A 16 -19.33 9.49 26.02
N LEU A 17 -20.24 9.51 26.98
CA LEU A 17 -21.38 8.61 27.07
C LEU A 17 -22.51 9.10 26.16
N ARG A 18 -22.22 9.38 24.89
CA ARG A 18 -23.28 9.57 23.89
C ARG A 18 -23.75 8.19 23.46
N ARG A 19 -24.69 7.61 24.21
CA ARG A 19 -25.55 6.54 23.69
C ARG A 19 -26.30 7.13 22.48
N PRO A 20 -26.09 6.65 21.25
CA PRO A 20 -26.92 7.07 20.13
C PRO A 20 -28.34 6.56 20.40
N LEU A 21 -29.26 7.48 20.71
CA LEU A 21 -30.68 7.19 20.99
C LEU A 21 -31.44 6.71 19.74
N VAL A 22 -30.81 6.75 18.57
CA VAL A 22 -31.39 6.34 17.30
C VAL A 22 -30.67 5.08 16.85
N ARG A 23 -31.34 3.93 17.03
CA ARG A 23 -31.00 2.69 16.33
C ARG A 23 -31.24 2.96 14.84
N ARG A 24 -30.21 3.46 14.13
CA ARG A 24 -30.26 3.54 12.67
C ARG A 24 -30.62 2.14 12.19
N PRO A 25 -31.73 1.95 11.46
CA PRO A 25 -31.98 0.67 10.85
C PRO A 25 -30.82 0.45 9.88
N THR A 26 -29.92 -0.46 10.21
CA THR A 26 -28.94 -1.01 9.27
C THR A 26 -29.76 -1.80 8.26
N PHE A 27 -30.45 -1.09 7.36
CA PHE A 27 -30.99 -1.67 6.16
C PHE A 27 -29.86 -2.48 5.55
N ARG A 28 -30.14 -3.74 5.19
CA ARG A 28 -29.15 -4.78 4.86
C ARG A 28 -28.20 -4.33 3.75
N ALA A 29 -27.17 -3.55 4.09
CA ALA A 29 -26.18 -3.05 3.16
C ALA A 29 -25.44 -4.21 2.48
N ASP A 30 -25.25 -5.33 3.21
CA ASP A 30 -24.65 -6.56 2.69
C ASP A 30 -25.53 -7.30 1.66
N ALA A 31 -26.85 -7.35 1.88
CA ALA A 31 -27.75 -8.05 0.95
C ALA A 31 -27.92 -7.28 -0.36
N PHE A 32 -28.04 -5.95 -0.29
CA PHE A 32 -28.07 -5.12 -1.50
C PHE A 32 -26.69 -5.03 -2.16
N GLY A 33 -25.60 -5.08 -1.39
CA GLY A 33 -24.24 -5.06 -1.91
C GLY A 33 -23.91 -6.30 -2.76
N SER A 34 -24.24 -7.48 -2.26
CA SER A 34 -24.08 -8.74 -3.00
C SER A 34 -24.97 -8.80 -4.24
N PHE A 35 -26.22 -8.34 -4.16
CA PHE A 35 -27.12 -8.24 -5.31
C PHE A 35 -26.57 -7.30 -6.40
N ALA A 36 -26.13 -6.10 -6.02
CA ALA A 36 -25.57 -5.12 -6.95
C ALA A 36 -24.29 -5.63 -7.62
N GLU A 37 -23.46 -6.39 -6.90
CA GLU A 37 -22.24 -6.98 -7.46
C GLU A 37 -22.56 -8.11 -8.46
N ALA A 38 -23.54 -8.97 -8.15
CA ALA A 38 -24.03 -9.97 -9.08
C ALA A 38 -24.67 -9.33 -10.32
N PHE A 39 -25.45 -8.27 -10.13
CA PHE A 39 -26.09 -7.52 -11.21
C PHE A 39 -25.08 -6.81 -12.12
N ALA A 40 -24.03 -6.22 -11.54
CA ALA A 40 -22.94 -5.60 -12.29
C ALA A 40 -22.17 -6.62 -13.15
N ARG A 41 -21.87 -7.80 -12.59
CA ARG A 41 -21.26 -8.90 -13.36
C ARG A 41 -22.17 -9.39 -14.49
N TYR A 42 -23.47 -9.45 -14.25
CA TYR A 42 -24.45 -9.88 -15.23
C TYR A 42 -24.59 -8.89 -16.40
N MET A 43 -24.73 -7.59 -16.11
CA MET A 43 -24.83 -6.52 -17.11
C MET A 43 -23.55 -6.32 -17.94
N GLY A 44 -22.37 -6.55 -17.36
CA GLY A 44 -21.08 -6.41 -18.05
C GLY A 44 -20.77 -7.51 -19.06
N THR A 45 -21.61 -8.54 -19.18
CA THR A 45 -21.37 -9.69 -20.06
C THR A 45 -22.13 -9.54 -21.39
N ALA A 46 -21.48 -9.81 -22.52
CA ALA A 46 -22.10 -9.80 -23.86
C ALA A 46 -23.35 -10.70 -23.99
N ARG A 47 -23.45 -11.71 -23.12
CA ARG A 47 -24.60 -12.63 -23.01
C ARG A 47 -25.91 -11.91 -22.65
N PHE A 48 -25.86 -10.84 -21.84
CA PHE A 48 -27.06 -10.09 -21.47
C PHE A 48 -27.69 -9.40 -22.69
N ILE A 49 -26.88 -8.73 -23.50
CA ILE A 49 -27.33 -8.06 -24.73
C ILE A 49 -27.91 -9.09 -25.68
N ALA A 50 -27.22 -10.22 -25.90
CA ALA A 50 -27.72 -11.29 -26.77
C ALA A 50 -29.09 -11.83 -26.31
N TRP A 51 -29.28 -12.06 -25.01
CA TRP A 51 -30.55 -12.49 -24.45
C TRP A 51 -31.66 -11.45 -24.65
N MET A 52 -31.39 -10.17 -24.34
CA MET A 52 -32.34 -9.09 -24.52
C MET A 52 -32.76 -8.93 -25.99
N THR A 53 -31.80 -8.98 -26.92
CA THR A 53 -32.10 -8.97 -28.36
C THR A 53 -32.98 -10.16 -28.75
N MET A 54 -32.69 -11.36 -28.23
CA MET A 54 -33.49 -12.54 -28.52
C MET A 54 -34.94 -12.41 -28.01
N VAL A 55 -35.15 -11.85 -26.82
CA VAL A 55 -36.51 -11.57 -26.31
C VAL A 55 -37.26 -10.61 -27.22
N VAL A 56 -36.62 -9.52 -27.65
CA VAL A 56 -37.24 -8.55 -28.58
C VAL A 56 -37.58 -9.20 -29.92
N VAL A 57 -36.65 -9.98 -30.49
CA VAL A 57 -36.87 -10.69 -31.76
C VAL A 57 -38.01 -11.69 -31.64
N ILE A 58 -38.08 -12.47 -30.57
CA ILE A 58 -39.17 -13.43 -30.32
C ILE A 58 -40.50 -12.70 -30.19
N TRP A 59 -40.54 -11.57 -29.47
CA TRP A 59 -41.76 -10.77 -29.32
C TRP A 59 -42.28 -10.24 -30.66
N VAL A 60 -41.38 -9.66 -31.47
CA VAL A 60 -41.72 -9.13 -32.79
C VAL A 60 -42.16 -10.27 -33.72
N ALA A 61 -41.42 -11.39 -33.75
CA ALA A 61 -41.76 -12.55 -34.56
C ALA A 61 -43.14 -13.12 -34.16
N TRP A 62 -43.43 -13.24 -32.87
CA TRP A 62 -44.73 -13.69 -32.38
C TRP A 62 -45.85 -12.78 -32.89
N ASN A 63 -45.72 -11.46 -32.75
CA ASN A 63 -46.77 -10.53 -33.14
C ASN A 63 -46.94 -10.37 -34.67
N ILE A 64 -45.92 -10.71 -35.46
CA ILE A 64 -46.03 -10.71 -36.94
C ILE A 64 -46.62 -12.03 -37.45
N LEU A 65 -46.09 -13.16 -36.97
CA LEU A 65 -46.44 -14.49 -37.49
C LEU A 65 -47.72 -15.07 -36.88
N ALA A 66 -48.13 -14.62 -35.69
CA ALA A 66 -49.36 -15.11 -35.07
C ALA A 66 -50.62 -14.72 -35.89
N PRO A 67 -51.67 -15.56 -35.88
CA PRO A 67 -52.99 -15.20 -36.40
C PRO A 67 -53.50 -13.92 -35.75
N ARG A 68 -54.26 -13.10 -36.48
CA ARG A 68 -54.76 -11.78 -36.00
C ARG A 68 -55.46 -11.85 -34.65
N GLU A 69 -56.12 -12.95 -34.35
CA GLU A 69 -56.84 -13.17 -33.09
C GLU A 69 -55.92 -13.30 -31.86
N TRP A 70 -54.64 -13.65 -32.06
CA TRP A 70 -53.66 -13.88 -30.97
C TRP A 70 -52.51 -12.86 -30.97
N ARG A 71 -52.59 -11.83 -31.83
CA ARG A 71 -51.64 -10.71 -31.82
C ARG A 71 -51.97 -9.82 -30.63
N PHE A 72 -51.04 -9.73 -29.69
CA PHE A 72 -51.18 -8.86 -28.53
C PHE A 72 -50.72 -7.43 -28.81
N ASP A 73 -49.77 -7.25 -29.72
CA ASP A 73 -49.05 -5.99 -29.97
C ASP A 73 -48.80 -5.81 -31.48
N GLU A 74 -49.82 -5.32 -32.21
CA GLU A 74 -49.70 -5.07 -33.65
C GLU A 74 -48.88 -3.80 -33.94
N PHE A 75 -48.30 -3.71 -35.15
CA PHE A 75 -47.48 -2.56 -35.55
C PHE A 75 -48.25 -1.25 -35.30
N PRO A 76 -47.71 -0.30 -34.50
CA PRO A 76 -46.29 -0.02 -34.24
C PRO A 76 -45.65 -0.59 -32.95
N PHE A 77 -46.18 -1.67 -32.36
CA PHE A 77 -45.65 -2.31 -31.13
C PHE A 77 -45.65 -1.39 -29.88
N ILE A 78 -46.83 -0.89 -29.52
CA ILE A 78 -46.99 0.05 -28.40
C ILE A 78 -46.64 -0.60 -27.06
N PHE A 79 -46.97 -1.88 -26.85
CA PHE A 79 -46.68 -2.56 -25.59
C PHE A 79 -45.18 -2.78 -25.42
N LEU A 80 -44.50 -3.22 -26.46
CA LEU A 80 -43.04 -3.34 -26.45
C LEU A 80 -42.39 -1.99 -26.12
N THR A 81 -42.85 -0.91 -26.74
CA THR A 81 -42.33 0.44 -26.51
C THR A 81 -42.57 0.92 -25.07
N LEU A 82 -43.77 0.69 -24.54
CA LEU A 82 -44.10 1.01 -23.15
C LEU A 82 -43.25 0.19 -22.17
N ALA A 83 -43.05 -1.10 -22.43
CA ALA A 83 -42.22 -1.96 -21.61
C ALA A 83 -40.75 -1.50 -21.61
N LEU A 84 -40.19 -1.16 -22.77
CA LEU A 84 -38.81 -0.68 -22.88
C LEU A 84 -38.61 0.69 -22.23
N SER A 85 -39.58 1.60 -22.34
CA SER A 85 -39.50 2.91 -21.67
C SER A 85 -39.61 2.78 -20.14
N LEU A 86 -40.49 1.91 -19.65
CA LEU A 86 -40.54 1.55 -18.23
C LEU A 86 -39.23 0.90 -17.77
N GLN A 87 -38.65 0.01 -18.59
CA GLN A 87 -37.39 -0.65 -18.30
C GLN A 87 -36.27 0.38 -18.06
N ALA A 88 -36.13 1.34 -18.96
CA ALA A 88 -35.15 2.42 -18.82
C ALA A 88 -35.41 3.27 -17.56
N SER A 89 -36.67 3.59 -17.27
CA SER A 89 -37.07 4.40 -16.12
C SER A 89 -36.72 3.75 -14.78
N TYR A 90 -36.95 2.44 -14.61
CA TYR A 90 -36.58 1.75 -13.36
C TYR A 90 -35.08 1.43 -13.28
N ALA A 91 -34.39 1.30 -14.42
CA ALA A 91 -32.96 1.06 -14.44
C ALA A 91 -32.16 2.24 -13.87
N ALA A 92 -32.55 3.49 -14.17
CA ALA A 92 -31.87 4.69 -13.69
C ALA A 92 -31.67 4.75 -12.16
N PRO A 93 -32.70 4.60 -11.31
CA PRO A 93 -32.52 4.62 -9.86
C PRO A 93 -31.72 3.44 -9.32
N LEU A 94 -31.82 2.26 -9.94
CA LEU A 94 -30.98 1.10 -9.57
C LEU A 94 -29.51 1.34 -9.90
N ILE A 95 -29.23 1.94 -11.06
CA ILE A 95 -27.88 2.30 -11.49
C ILE A 95 -27.31 3.37 -10.54
N LEU A 96 -28.08 4.41 -10.19
CA LEU A 96 -27.65 5.43 -9.23
C LEU A 96 -27.30 4.83 -7.86
N LEU A 97 -28.08 3.87 -7.38
CA LEU A 97 -27.79 3.21 -6.12
C LEU A 97 -26.54 2.32 -6.19
N ALA A 98 -26.32 1.65 -7.33
CA ALA A 98 -25.10 0.91 -7.58
C ALA A 98 -23.87 1.84 -7.69
N GLN A 99 -24.03 3.00 -8.33
CA GLN A 99 -22.98 4.03 -8.49
C GLN A 99 -22.57 4.63 -7.16
N ASN A 100 -23.51 5.08 -6.32
CA ASN A 100 -23.21 5.61 -4.97
C ASN A 100 -22.31 4.65 -4.16
N ARG A 101 -22.57 3.35 -4.27
CA ARG A 101 -21.78 2.33 -3.56
C ARG A 101 -20.41 2.04 -4.19
N GLN A 102 -20.26 2.25 -5.50
CA GLN A 102 -18.94 2.21 -6.13
C GLN A 102 -18.13 3.43 -5.68
N GLU A 103 -18.71 4.62 -5.71
CA GLU A 103 -18.07 5.86 -5.26
C GLU A 103 -17.62 5.79 -3.78
N ASP A 104 -18.43 5.21 -2.89
CA ASP A 104 -18.06 4.98 -1.49
C ASP A 104 -16.82 4.07 -1.36
N ARG A 105 -16.73 3.01 -2.17
CA ARG A 105 -15.57 2.10 -2.19
C ARG A 105 -14.34 2.78 -2.79
N ASP A 106 -14.50 3.46 -3.91
CA ASP A 106 -13.42 4.18 -4.58
C ASP A 106 -12.85 5.27 -3.66
N ARG A 107 -13.70 5.93 -2.88
CA ARG A 107 -13.29 6.89 -1.86
C ARG A 107 -12.48 6.22 -0.74
N ALA A 108 -12.93 5.08 -0.22
CA ALA A 108 -12.21 4.36 0.84
C ALA A 108 -10.81 3.91 0.36
N ILE A 109 -10.72 3.40 -0.87
CA ILE A 109 -9.45 3.03 -1.51
C ILE A 109 -8.55 4.25 -1.65
N ALA A 110 -9.07 5.37 -2.15
CA ALA A 110 -8.29 6.61 -2.31
C ALA A 110 -7.78 7.17 -0.96
N GLU A 111 -8.57 7.07 0.11
CA GLU A 111 -8.14 7.47 1.45
C GLU A 111 -7.03 6.56 2.00
N GLN A 112 -7.13 5.25 1.76
CA GLN A 112 -6.09 4.30 2.13
C GLN A 112 -4.79 4.55 1.35
N ASP A 113 -4.87 4.76 0.04
CA ASP A 113 -3.71 5.05 -0.80
C ASP A 113 -2.99 6.32 -0.35
N ARG A 114 -3.73 7.37 0.02
CA ARG A 114 -3.15 8.58 0.59
C ARG A 114 -2.39 8.31 1.89
N ARG A 115 -2.93 7.45 2.77
CA ARG A 115 -2.25 7.07 4.03
C ARG A 115 -0.97 6.31 3.74
N ILE A 116 -1.02 5.31 2.85
CA ILE A 116 0.15 4.53 2.46
C ILE A 116 1.21 5.44 1.83
N ALA A 117 0.82 6.36 0.94
CA ALA A 117 1.75 7.31 0.35
C ALA A 117 2.42 8.22 1.39
N SER A 118 1.66 8.69 2.38
CA SER A 118 2.21 9.51 3.47
C SER A 118 3.21 8.75 4.35
N GLN A 119 2.93 7.47 4.62
CA GLN A 119 3.82 6.59 5.39
C GLN A 119 5.08 6.27 4.58
N SER A 120 4.93 5.88 3.31
CA SER A 120 6.04 5.61 2.40
C SER A 120 6.98 6.81 2.26
N LYS A 121 6.44 8.03 2.18
CA LYS A 121 7.25 9.25 2.19
C LYS A 121 8.06 9.39 3.49
N ALA A 122 7.44 9.17 4.65
CA ALA A 122 8.12 9.25 5.93
C ALA A 122 9.23 8.19 6.05
N ASP A 123 8.98 6.96 5.60
CA ASP A 123 9.94 5.87 5.59
C ASP A 123 11.13 6.18 4.66
N MET A 124 10.88 6.74 3.48
CA MET A 124 11.94 7.19 2.58
C MET A 124 12.78 8.32 3.20
N GLU A 125 12.14 9.30 3.85
CA GLU A 125 12.86 10.36 4.56
C GLU A 125 13.70 9.82 5.71
N PHE A 126 13.20 8.83 6.45
CA PHE A 126 13.95 8.14 7.50
C PHE A 126 15.16 7.41 6.92
N LEU A 127 14.97 6.58 5.89
CA LEU A 127 16.05 5.86 5.21
C LEU A 127 17.08 6.81 4.58
N ALA A 128 16.65 7.96 4.04
CA ALA A 128 17.56 8.97 3.50
C ALA A 128 18.42 9.60 4.60
N ARG A 129 17.86 9.85 5.79
CA ARG A 129 18.63 10.35 6.95
C ARG A 129 19.59 9.29 7.47
N GLU A 130 19.15 8.05 7.55
CA GLU A 130 19.97 6.93 8.04
C GLU A 130 21.11 6.60 7.07
N THR A 131 20.87 6.67 5.76
CA THR A 131 21.94 6.51 4.76
C THR A 131 22.92 7.67 4.78
N ALA A 132 22.46 8.90 5.02
CA ALA A 132 23.33 10.06 5.19
C ALA A 132 24.21 9.95 6.47
N SER A 133 23.62 9.54 7.60
CA SER A 133 24.38 9.35 8.86
C SER A 133 25.39 8.21 8.72
N LEU A 134 25.01 7.09 8.11
CA LEU A 134 25.91 5.97 7.82
C LEU A 134 27.07 6.41 6.92
N ARG A 135 26.80 7.21 5.88
CA ARG A 135 27.84 7.77 5.00
C ARG A 135 28.82 8.67 5.75
N MET A 136 28.33 9.50 6.67
CA MET A 136 29.20 10.36 7.49
C MET A 136 30.07 9.53 8.43
N ALA A 137 29.49 8.56 9.14
CA ALA A 137 30.22 7.66 10.05
C ALA A 137 31.29 6.84 9.31
N LEU A 138 30.97 6.30 8.12
CA LEU A 138 31.93 5.61 7.27
C LEU A 138 32.99 6.56 6.71
N GLY A 139 32.63 7.81 6.39
CA GLY A 139 33.56 8.83 5.92
C GLY A 139 34.64 9.17 6.95
N GLU A 140 34.29 9.21 8.24
CA GLU A 140 35.25 9.45 9.33
C GLU A 140 36.21 8.27 9.53
N VAL A 141 35.69 7.03 9.53
CA VAL A 141 36.51 5.81 9.77
C VAL A 141 37.33 5.40 8.55
N ALA A 142 36.87 5.70 7.33
CA ALA A 142 37.57 5.37 6.08
C ALA A 142 38.36 6.54 5.51
N THR A 143 38.84 7.47 6.35
CA THR A 143 39.71 8.53 5.84
C THR A 143 40.98 7.87 5.28
N ARG A 144 41.33 8.17 4.03
CA ARG A 144 42.51 7.60 3.33
C ARG A 144 43.77 7.66 4.19
N ASP A 145 43.91 8.71 4.99
CA ASP A 145 45.06 8.92 5.85
C ASP A 145 45.07 8.00 7.08
N TYR A 146 43.91 7.61 7.63
CA TYR A 146 43.81 6.60 8.69
C TYR A 146 44.12 5.20 8.15
N LEU A 147 43.52 4.80 7.02
CA LEU A 147 43.88 3.53 6.38
C LEU A 147 45.37 3.48 6.00
N ARG A 148 45.93 4.61 5.56
CA ARG A 148 47.34 4.73 5.20
C ARG A 148 48.25 4.68 6.43
N SER A 149 47.87 5.32 7.54
CA SER A 149 48.64 5.24 8.78
C SER A 149 48.63 3.82 9.32
N GLU A 150 47.49 3.15 9.31
CA GLU A 150 47.38 1.78 9.83
C GLU A 150 48.11 0.76 8.95
N LEU A 151 48.04 0.91 7.62
CA LEU A 151 48.86 0.11 6.71
C LEU A 151 50.35 0.34 6.94
N ARG A 152 50.78 1.58 7.19
CA ARG A 152 52.19 1.87 7.50
C ARG A 152 52.62 1.24 8.81
N LEU A 153 51.81 1.39 9.86
CA LEU A 153 52.05 0.80 11.18
C LEU A 153 52.21 -0.72 11.09
N LEU A 154 51.30 -1.39 10.38
CA LEU A 154 51.36 -2.84 10.17
C LEU A 154 52.57 -3.27 9.34
N LEU A 155 52.95 -2.49 8.31
CA LEU A 155 54.16 -2.75 7.51
C LEU A 155 55.43 -2.60 8.33
N GLU A 156 55.50 -1.57 9.18
CA GLU A 156 56.64 -1.29 10.05
C GLU A 156 56.80 -2.38 11.11
N GLU A 157 55.69 -2.86 11.70
CA GLU A 157 55.68 -4.00 12.62
C GLU A 157 56.18 -5.31 11.95
N LEU A 158 55.85 -5.52 10.68
CA LEU A 158 56.35 -6.66 9.90
C LEU A 158 57.85 -6.55 9.60
N ASP A 159 58.33 -5.37 9.19
CA ASP A 159 59.74 -5.11 8.89
C ASP A 159 60.62 -5.25 10.15
N GLU A 160 60.14 -4.79 11.31
CA GLU A 160 60.80 -5.02 12.60
C GLU A 160 60.88 -6.51 12.95
N ARG A 161 59.81 -7.28 12.73
CA ARG A 161 59.83 -8.74 12.96
C ARG A 161 60.82 -9.45 12.04
N ASP A 162 60.91 -9.06 10.78
CA ASP A 162 61.87 -9.67 9.85
C ASP A 162 63.32 -9.30 10.22
N ARG A 163 63.60 -8.05 10.60
CA ARG A 163 64.92 -7.67 11.15
C ARG A 163 65.27 -8.42 12.43
N GLN A 164 64.29 -8.67 13.29
CA GLN A 164 64.48 -9.47 14.50
C GLN A 164 64.83 -10.92 14.15
N ARG A 165 64.19 -11.50 13.12
CA ARG A 165 64.56 -12.83 12.60
C ARG A 165 65.98 -12.83 12.05
N ASP A 166 66.37 -11.82 11.27
CA ASP A 166 67.72 -11.70 10.70
C ASP A 166 68.81 -11.51 11.77
N GLN A 167 68.51 -10.78 12.86
CA GLN A 167 69.43 -10.61 14.00
C GLN A 167 69.59 -11.87 14.84
N ILE A 168 68.53 -12.68 14.95
CA ILE A 168 68.60 -13.99 15.61
C ILE A 168 69.45 -14.97 14.76
N ASP A 169 69.50 -14.77 13.43
CA ASP A 169 70.28 -15.60 12.50
C ASP A 169 71.73 -15.12 12.30
N GLN A 170 72.13 -13.93 12.78
CA GLN A 170 73.54 -13.48 12.78
C GLN A 170 74.31 -14.00 14.01
N PRO A 171 75.29 -14.91 13.85
CA PRO A 171 76.16 -15.29 14.95
C PRO A 171 77.13 -14.14 15.25
N SER A 172 77.19 -13.75 16.51
CA SER A 172 78.07 -12.69 17.03
C SER A 172 79.52 -12.93 16.62
N GLY A 173 80.03 -12.11 15.70
CA GLY A 173 81.40 -12.18 15.24
C GLY A 173 81.91 -10.80 14.88
N ASP A 174 82.28 -10.01 15.88
CA ASP A 174 83.59 -9.35 15.89
C ASP A 174 83.90 -8.77 17.27
N ALA A 175 85.01 -9.25 17.84
CA ALA A 175 85.61 -8.75 19.07
C ALA A 175 87.10 -8.60 18.79
N GLY A 176 87.57 -7.36 18.68
CA GLY A 176 89.00 -7.06 18.63
C GLY A 176 89.29 -5.79 17.85
N GLU A 177 89.54 -4.69 18.54
CA GLU A 177 90.89 -4.10 18.61
C GLU A 177 90.83 -2.73 19.32
N SER A 178 91.59 -2.61 20.39
CA SER A 178 92.14 -1.39 20.99
C SER A 178 93.44 -1.82 21.69
N PRO A 179 94.39 -0.95 22.04
CA PRO A 179 94.61 0.47 21.71
C PRO A 179 96.09 0.73 21.31
N ARG A 180 96.50 1.99 21.04
CA ARG A 180 97.79 2.52 21.58
C ARG A 180 97.92 4.05 21.48
N THR A 181 98.17 4.60 22.65
CA THR A 181 98.70 5.93 22.98
C THR A 181 100.06 6.22 22.36
N THR A 182 100.27 7.46 21.89
CA THR A 182 101.35 8.37 22.30
C THR A 182 100.95 9.78 21.90
#